data_AF-A0AAV9ZS63-F1
#
_entry.id   AF-A0AAV9ZS63-F1
#
_cell.length_a   1.000
_cell.length_b   1.000
_cell.length_c   1.000
_cell.angle_alpha   90.00
_cell.angle_beta   90.00
_cell.angle_gamma   90.00
#
_symmetry.space_group_name_H-M   'P 1'
#
loop_
_entity.id
_entity.type
_entity.pdbx_description
1 polymer ?
#
loop_
_entity_poly.entity_id
_entity_poly.type
_entity_poly.pdbx_seq_one_letter_code
_entity_poly.pdbx_strand_id
1 'polypeptide(L)'
;MADWPPTVSVKSSSNISIESAWSFDRNFNGRSLREILEEGRIHLIPGNLIHRHLFCWLWSKIVQVGLDEFLDYFNNQKTRKQPGQILPSGVAPNVVFDMPQDYGLENLAVPVAQEAIDALRGLIDTPRTEALRWVPDVFNVLAFEVYHELGSPRLEALNGWAVFNAMAPLIRAQVELHGLYEALLA
;
A
#
# COMPACT_ATOMS: atom_id res chain seq x y z
N MET A 1 -4.71 19.42 -30.00
CA MET A 1 -4.95 19.43 -28.53
C MET A 1 -6.40 19.83 -28.18
N ALA A 2 -7.37 19.64 -29.08
CA ALA A 2 -8.78 20.02 -28.84
C ALA A 2 -9.73 18.83 -28.63
N ASP A 3 -9.24 17.60 -28.81
CA ASP A 3 -10.12 16.43 -28.91
C ASP A 3 -10.41 15.71 -27.58
N TRP A 4 -9.73 16.11 -26.49
CA TRP A 4 -9.86 15.44 -25.19
C TRP A 4 -9.91 16.46 -24.05
N PRO A 5 -11.09 17.01 -23.74
CA PRO A 5 -11.25 17.90 -22.59
C PRO A 5 -10.87 17.16 -21.30
N PRO A 6 -10.28 17.84 -20.28
CA PRO A 6 -9.89 17.23 -19.00
C PRO A 6 -11.03 16.54 -18.22
N THR A 7 -12.27 16.75 -18.64
CA THR A 7 -13.49 16.22 -18.02
C THR A 7 -13.97 14.90 -18.63
N VAL A 8 -13.32 14.38 -19.67
CA VAL A 8 -13.74 13.15 -20.36
C VAL A 8 -12.87 11.97 -19.92
N SER A 9 -13.46 11.04 -19.16
CA SER A 9 -12.82 9.76 -18.83
C SER A 9 -12.64 8.92 -20.11
N VAL A 10 -11.43 8.90 -20.64
CA VAL A 10 -11.08 8.06 -21.79
C VAL A 10 -10.90 6.62 -21.34
N LYS A 11 -11.39 5.66 -22.14
CA LYS A 11 -11.22 4.23 -21.88
C LYS A 11 -9.74 3.86 -22.07
N SER A 12 -9.01 3.58 -21.01
CA SER A 12 -7.62 3.14 -21.12
C SER A 12 -7.57 1.65 -21.45
N SER A 13 -7.76 1.29 -22.73
CA SER A 13 -7.58 -0.10 -23.18
C SER A 13 -6.16 -0.63 -22.91
N SER A 14 -5.19 0.28 -22.74
CA SER A 14 -3.82 -0.04 -22.36
C SER A 14 -3.65 -0.37 -20.86
N ASN A 15 -4.70 -0.21 -20.05
CA ASN A 15 -4.66 -0.40 -18.59
C ASN A 15 -5.40 -1.68 -18.12
N ILE A 16 -5.92 -2.48 -19.04
CA ILE A 16 -6.76 -3.65 -18.72
C ILE A 16 -6.03 -4.64 -17.80
N SER A 17 -4.72 -4.84 -18.00
CA SER A 17 -3.93 -5.76 -17.17
C SER A 17 -3.82 -5.28 -15.72
N ILE A 18 -3.56 -3.99 -15.49
CA ILE A 18 -3.49 -3.47 -14.12
C ILE A 18 -4.88 -3.36 -13.49
N GLU A 19 -5.92 -3.03 -14.26
CA GLU A 19 -7.31 -3.04 -13.77
C GLU A 19 -7.76 -4.44 -13.36
N SER A 20 -7.33 -5.47 -14.09
CA SER A 20 -7.54 -6.86 -13.70
C SER A 20 -6.79 -7.20 -12.41
N ALA A 21 -5.55 -6.73 -12.24
CA ALA A 21 -4.79 -6.89 -11.00
C ALA A 21 -5.50 -6.25 -9.80
N TRP A 22 -6.02 -5.03 -9.94
CA TRP A 22 -6.82 -4.36 -8.90
C TRP A 22 -8.09 -5.14 -8.53
N SER A 23 -8.72 -5.81 -9.50
CA SER A 23 -9.86 -6.68 -9.22
C SER A 23 -9.45 -7.91 -8.41
N PHE A 24 -8.28 -8.50 -8.67
CA PHE A 24 -7.76 -9.62 -7.88
C PHE A 24 -7.42 -9.21 -6.45
N ASP A 25 -6.71 -8.09 -6.27
CA ASP A 25 -6.40 -7.51 -4.95
C ASP A 25 -7.68 -7.24 -4.14
N ARG A 26 -8.66 -6.58 -4.77
CA ARG A 26 -9.96 -6.32 -4.15
C ARG A 26 -10.65 -7.60 -3.65
N ASN A 27 -10.53 -8.70 -4.40
CA ASN A 27 -11.13 -9.99 -4.04
C ASN A 27 -10.30 -10.77 -3.01
N PHE A 28 -9.00 -10.49 -2.89
CA PHE A 28 -8.11 -11.11 -1.92
C PHE A 28 -8.37 -10.58 -0.50
N ASN A 29 -8.21 -9.27 -0.28
CA ASN A 29 -8.43 -8.64 1.04
C ASN A 29 -9.07 -7.24 0.98
N GLY A 30 -9.17 -6.61 -0.20
CA GLY A 30 -9.60 -5.20 -0.28
C GLY A 30 -11.04 -4.96 0.18
N ARG A 31 -11.96 -5.93 0.02
CA ARG A 31 -13.35 -5.81 0.50
C ARG A 31 -13.44 -5.84 2.02
N SER A 32 -12.76 -6.78 2.67
CA SER A 32 -12.77 -6.89 4.13
C SER A 32 -12.09 -5.68 4.76
N LEU A 33 -11.01 -5.16 4.18
CA LEU A 33 -10.37 -3.94 4.66
C LEU A 33 -11.34 -2.74 4.66
N ARG A 34 -12.10 -2.56 3.59
CA ARG A 34 -13.10 -1.50 3.52
C ARG A 34 -14.18 -1.64 4.61
N GLU A 35 -14.72 -2.85 4.77
CA GLU A 35 -15.74 -3.14 5.78
C GLU A 35 -15.21 -2.84 7.19
N ILE A 36 -14.01 -3.34 7.51
CA ILE A 36 -13.33 -3.07 8.79
C ILE A 36 -13.16 -1.57 9.03
N LEU A 37 -12.72 -0.82 8.02
CA LEU A 37 -12.53 0.64 8.13
C LEU A 37 -13.84 1.39 8.33
N GLU A 38 -14.91 0.99 7.64
CA GLU A 38 -16.23 1.60 7.75
C GLU A 38 -16.88 1.30 9.12
N GLU A 39 -16.78 0.06 9.61
CA GLU A 39 -17.29 -0.36 10.91
C GLU A 39 -16.61 0.36 12.07
N GLY A 40 -15.28 0.52 12.01
CA GLY A 40 -14.52 1.15 13.08
C GLY A 40 -14.53 2.67 13.09
N ARG A 41 -15.35 3.33 12.26
CA ARG A 41 -15.56 4.78 12.32
C ARG A 41 -15.94 5.29 13.70
N ILE A 42 -16.58 4.45 14.51
CA ILE A 42 -16.95 4.76 15.90
C ILE A 42 -15.75 5.04 16.82
N HIS A 43 -14.53 4.60 16.45
CA HIS A 43 -13.30 4.86 17.20
C HIS A 43 -12.70 6.24 16.90
N LEU A 44 -13.17 6.92 15.86
CA LEU A 44 -12.65 8.22 15.44
C LEU A 44 -13.43 9.36 16.10
N ILE A 45 -12.71 10.35 16.63
CA ILE A 45 -13.27 11.61 17.10
C ILE A 45 -13.11 12.64 15.98
N PRO A 46 -14.21 13.15 15.39
CA PRO A 46 -14.13 14.17 14.33
C PRO A 46 -13.36 15.40 14.78
N GLY A 47 -12.45 15.90 13.92
CA GLY A 47 -11.62 17.07 14.22
C GLY A 47 -10.42 16.81 15.12
N ASN A 48 -10.25 15.61 15.68
CA ASN A 48 -9.08 15.28 16.48
C ASN A 48 -7.87 14.97 15.60
N LEU A 49 -6.85 15.83 15.66
CA LEU A 49 -5.61 15.69 14.87
C LEU A 49 -4.83 14.41 15.19
N ILE A 50 -4.79 14.00 16.46
CA ILE A 50 -4.12 12.76 16.87
C ILE A 50 -4.81 11.56 16.23
N HIS A 51 -6.15 11.52 16.23
CA HIS A 51 -6.89 10.41 15.61
C HIS A 51 -6.65 10.37 14.10
N ARG A 52 -6.63 11.53 13.44
CA ARG A 52 -6.35 11.63 11.99
C ARG A 52 -4.95 11.12 11.67
N HIS A 53 -3.93 11.63 12.35
CA HIS A 53 -2.54 11.23 12.11
C HIS A 53 -2.32 9.76 12.47
N LEU A 54 -2.83 9.30 13.63
CA LEU A 54 -2.73 7.89 14.02
C LEU A 54 -3.40 6.97 12.98
N PHE A 55 -4.56 7.37 12.47
CA PHE A 55 -5.25 6.63 11.43
C PHE A 55 -4.39 6.52 10.18
N CYS A 56 -3.87 7.64 9.67
CA CYS A 56 -3.00 7.65 8.48
C CYS A 56 -1.71 6.84 8.69
N TRP A 57 -1.08 6.95 9.86
CA TRP A 57 0.15 6.22 10.19
C TRP A 57 -0.07 4.71 10.30
N LEU A 58 -1.14 4.30 11.00
CA LEU A 58 -1.40 2.88 11.27
C LEU A 58 -1.94 2.17 10.03
N TRP A 59 -2.98 2.73 9.41
CA TRP A 59 -3.66 2.06 8.30
C TRP A 59 -2.85 2.05 7.02
N SER A 60 -1.98 3.04 6.77
CA SER A 60 -1.04 2.96 5.64
C SER A 60 -0.10 1.75 5.77
N LYS A 61 0.35 1.43 6.98
CA LYS A 61 1.20 0.27 7.25
C LYS A 61 0.42 -1.05 7.14
N ILE A 62 -0.80 -1.11 7.69
CA ILE A 62 -1.66 -2.29 7.56
C ILE A 62 -2.00 -2.56 6.09
N VAL A 63 -2.33 -1.52 5.32
CA VAL A 63 -2.57 -1.62 3.87
C VAL A 63 -1.31 -2.14 3.18
N GLN A 64 -0.13 -1.61 3.49
CA GLN A 64 1.12 -2.06 2.89
C GLN A 64 1.38 -3.55 3.17
N VAL A 65 1.17 -4.02 4.40
CA VAL A 65 1.29 -5.46 4.74
C VAL A 65 0.34 -6.29 3.88
N GLY A 66 -0.92 -5.87 3.73
CA GLY A 66 -1.89 -6.58 2.90
C GLY A 66 -1.53 -6.60 1.41
N LEU A 67 -0.93 -5.52 0.90
CA LEU A 67 -0.43 -5.45 -0.48
C LEU A 67 0.79 -6.36 -0.69
N ASP A 68 1.70 -6.42 0.28
CA ASP A 68 2.88 -7.28 0.23
C ASP A 68 2.46 -8.77 0.26
N GLU A 69 1.49 -9.12 1.11
CA GLU A 69 0.88 -10.47 1.16
C GLU A 69 0.17 -10.82 -0.16
N PHE A 70 -0.56 -9.87 -0.76
CA PHE A 70 -1.18 -10.08 -2.06
C PHE A 70 -0.15 -10.31 -3.15
N LEU A 71 0.93 -9.51 -3.19
CA LEU A 71 2.01 -9.64 -4.17
C LEU A 71 2.67 -11.02 -4.07
N ASP A 72 2.98 -11.47 -2.85
CA ASP A 72 3.56 -12.78 -2.60
C ASP A 72 2.61 -13.90 -3.05
N TYR A 73 1.34 -13.86 -2.64
CA TYR A 73 0.32 -14.82 -3.06
C TYR A 73 0.17 -14.86 -4.58
N PHE A 74 0.01 -13.70 -5.22
CA PHE A 74 -0.31 -13.60 -6.63
C PHE A 74 0.85 -14.08 -7.52
N ASN A 75 2.09 -13.81 -7.13
CA ASN A 75 3.27 -14.20 -7.89
C ASN A 75 3.68 -15.66 -7.68
N ASN A 76 3.37 -16.24 -6.50
CA ASN A 76 3.73 -17.62 -6.17
C ASN A 76 2.60 -18.64 -6.41
N GLN A 77 1.35 -18.20 -6.62
CA GLN A 77 0.25 -19.14 -6.82
C GLN A 77 0.39 -19.91 -8.13
N LYS A 78 0.25 -21.24 -8.04
CA LYS A 78 0.23 -22.11 -9.22
C LYS A 78 -1.02 -21.82 -10.05
N THR A 79 -0.83 -21.35 -11.27
CA THR A 79 -1.94 -21.11 -12.21
C THR A 79 -2.62 -22.43 -12.59
N ARG A 80 -3.90 -22.37 -13.00
CA ARG A 80 -4.59 -23.54 -13.54
C ARG A 80 -3.97 -23.94 -14.89
N LYS A 81 -3.70 -25.23 -15.08
CA LYS A 81 -3.25 -25.76 -16.38
C LYS A 81 -4.36 -25.61 -17.43
N GLN A 82 -4.06 -24.98 -18.55
CA GLN A 82 -4.95 -24.78 -19.68
C GLN A 82 -4.45 -25.59 -20.89
N PRO A 83 -5.20 -26.62 -21.33
CA PRO A 83 -4.83 -27.40 -22.51
C PRO A 83 -4.83 -26.54 -23.78
N GLY A 84 -3.84 -26.73 -24.65
CA GLY A 84 -3.78 -26.05 -25.95
C GLY A 84 -3.29 -24.61 -25.92
N GLN A 85 -2.94 -24.06 -24.74
CA GLN A 85 -2.24 -22.78 -24.68
C GLN A 85 -0.77 -22.95 -25.07
N ILE A 86 -0.27 -21.96 -25.82
CA ILE A 86 1.15 -21.84 -26.19
C ILE A 86 1.99 -21.39 -24.98
N LEU A 87 1.42 -20.55 -24.11
CA LEU A 87 2.11 -20.04 -22.94
C LEU A 87 2.08 -21.05 -21.77
N PRO A 88 3.10 -21.03 -20.90
CA PRO A 88 3.13 -21.89 -19.72
C PRO A 88 1.92 -21.67 -18.83
N SER A 89 1.24 -22.76 -18.48
CA SER A 89 0.13 -22.77 -17.53
C SER A 89 0.27 -23.97 -16.60
N GLY A 90 -0.30 -23.91 -15.40
CA GLY A 90 -0.06 -24.96 -14.41
C GLY A 90 1.22 -24.73 -13.58
N VAL A 91 1.76 -23.52 -13.58
CA VAL A 91 3.01 -23.13 -12.92
C VAL A 91 2.84 -21.75 -12.27
N ALA A 92 3.62 -21.45 -11.24
CA ALA A 92 3.63 -20.15 -10.60
C ALA A 92 4.29 -19.09 -11.50
N PRO A 93 3.73 -17.87 -11.61
CA PRO A 93 4.28 -16.81 -12.46
C PRO A 93 5.76 -16.50 -12.21
N ASN A 94 6.19 -16.44 -10.95
CA ASN A 94 7.59 -16.13 -10.60
C ASN A 94 8.56 -17.18 -11.14
N VAL A 95 8.21 -18.46 -11.12
CA VAL A 95 9.06 -19.54 -11.64
C VAL A 95 9.29 -19.37 -13.15
N VAL A 96 8.25 -19.00 -13.90
CA VAL A 96 8.38 -18.74 -15.35
C VAL A 96 9.16 -17.45 -15.61
N PHE A 97 8.96 -16.43 -14.77
CA PHE A 97 9.67 -15.15 -14.86
C PHE A 97 11.17 -15.31 -14.63
N ASP A 98 11.56 -16.09 -13.61
CA ASP A 98 12.95 -16.32 -13.23
C ASP A 98 13.65 -17.34 -14.13
N MET A 99 12.91 -18.35 -14.62
CA MET A 99 13.46 -19.47 -15.40
C MET A 99 12.71 -19.69 -16.72
N PRO A 100 12.61 -18.68 -17.61
CA PRO A 100 11.81 -18.80 -18.84
C PRO A 100 12.30 -19.92 -19.77
N GLN A 101 13.61 -20.18 -19.76
CA GLN A 101 14.29 -21.20 -20.59
C GLN A 101 13.75 -22.62 -20.31
N ASP A 102 13.45 -22.93 -19.05
CA ASP A 102 12.92 -24.24 -18.61
C ASP A 102 11.51 -24.52 -19.18
N TYR A 103 10.86 -23.47 -19.69
CA TYR A 103 9.55 -23.53 -20.32
C TYR A 103 9.59 -23.24 -21.83
N GLY A 104 10.78 -23.25 -22.44
CA GLY A 104 10.96 -22.97 -23.87
C GLY A 104 10.69 -21.51 -24.24
N LEU A 105 10.81 -20.59 -23.26
CA LEU A 105 10.69 -19.15 -23.44
C LEU A 105 12.06 -18.48 -23.35
N GLU A 106 12.14 -17.25 -23.83
CA GLU A 106 13.34 -16.41 -23.76
C GLU A 106 13.08 -15.19 -22.86
N ASN A 107 14.13 -14.76 -22.14
CA ASN A 107 14.05 -13.52 -21.38
C ASN A 107 14.23 -12.33 -22.34
N LEU A 108 13.13 -11.64 -22.63
CA LEU A 108 13.09 -10.44 -23.46
C LEU A 108 13.03 -9.14 -22.63
N ALA A 109 13.38 -9.19 -21.34
CA ALA A 109 13.42 -8.01 -20.50
C ALA A 109 14.45 -7.00 -21.05
N VAL A 110 14.03 -5.74 -21.16
CA VAL A 110 14.93 -4.64 -21.52
C VAL A 110 15.46 -4.04 -20.22
N PRO A 111 16.75 -4.20 -19.90
CA PRO A 111 17.32 -3.59 -18.71
C PRO A 111 17.24 -2.07 -18.84
N VAL A 112 16.64 -1.42 -17.85
CA VAL A 112 16.57 0.03 -17.77
C VAL A 112 17.71 0.50 -16.87
N ALA A 113 18.57 1.38 -17.40
CA ALA A 113 19.68 1.95 -16.64
C ALA A 113 19.16 2.77 -15.44
N GLN A 114 19.80 2.63 -14.28
CA GLN A 114 19.37 3.32 -13.06
C GLN A 114 19.39 4.84 -13.24
N GLU A 115 20.36 5.37 -13.99
CA GLU A 115 20.48 6.78 -14.30
C GLU A 115 19.27 7.32 -15.08
N ALA A 116 18.69 6.50 -15.96
CA ALA A 116 17.47 6.86 -16.69
C ALA A 116 16.25 6.89 -15.75
N ILE A 117 16.17 5.94 -14.81
CA ILE A 117 15.12 5.92 -13.77
C ILE A 117 15.24 7.16 -12.89
N ASP A 118 16.45 7.49 -12.44
CA ASP A 118 16.71 8.65 -11.58
C ASP A 118 16.42 9.96 -12.31
N ALA A 119 16.81 10.07 -13.58
CA ALA A 119 16.50 11.24 -14.42
C ALA A 119 14.97 11.42 -14.58
N LEU A 120 14.24 10.36 -14.90
CA LEU A 120 12.77 10.40 -15.00
C LEU A 120 12.12 10.70 -13.65
N ARG A 121 12.66 10.18 -12.55
CA ARG A 121 12.15 10.47 -11.20
C ARG A 121 12.38 11.93 -10.83
N GLY A 122 13.50 12.52 -11.25
CA GLY A 122 13.80 13.94 -11.09
C GLY A 122 12.85 14.89 -11.83
N LEU A 123 12.07 14.39 -12.80
CA LEU A 123 11.01 15.16 -13.46
C LEU A 123 9.72 15.23 -12.63
N ILE A 124 9.62 14.47 -11.55
CA ILE A 124 8.44 14.46 -10.67
C ILE A 124 8.74 15.37 -9.48
N ASP A 125 8.00 16.47 -9.39
CA ASP A 125 8.20 17.52 -8.36
C ASP A 125 8.20 16.97 -6.93
N THR A 126 7.36 15.95 -6.66
CA THR A 126 7.29 15.33 -5.35
C THR A 126 8.32 14.20 -5.22
N PRO A 127 9.32 14.32 -4.34
CA PRO A 127 10.25 13.23 -4.09
C PRO A 127 9.49 12.04 -3.48
N ARG A 128 10.03 10.83 -3.68
CA ARG A 128 9.38 9.60 -3.18
C ARG A 128 9.15 9.63 -1.67
N THR A 129 10.10 10.18 -0.93
CA THR A 129 10.04 10.34 0.53
C THR A 129 8.85 11.19 0.95
N GLU A 130 8.59 12.30 0.25
CA GLU A 130 7.44 13.17 0.52
C GLU A 130 6.12 12.50 0.10
N ALA A 131 6.09 11.84 -1.05
CA ALA A 131 4.90 11.14 -1.53
C ALA A 131 4.43 10.01 -0.59
N LEU A 132 5.34 9.45 0.21
CA LEU A 132 5.06 8.40 1.19
C LEU A 132 5.06 8.92 2.63
N ARG A 133 5.09 10.24 2.83
CA ARG A 133 4.99 10.89 4.13
C ARG A 133 3.52 11.03 4.52
N TRP A 134 2.99 10.00 5.18
CA TRP A 134 1.57 9.95 5.58
C TRP A 134 1.21 10.86 6.76
N VAL A 135 2.20 11.22 7.57
CA VAL A 135 2.06 12.04 8.78
C VAL A 135 3.31 12.90 8.98
N PRO A 136 3.24 13.98 9.78
CA PRO A 136 4.41 14.78 10.14
C PRO A 136 5.48 13.95 10.84
N ASP A 137 6.76 14.27 10.63
CA ASP A 137 7.89 13.48 11.15
C ASP A 137 7.86 13.37 12.68
N VAL A 138 7.49 14.45 13.37
CA VAL A 138 7.29 14.48 14.83
C VAL A 138 6.25 13.44 15.25
N PHE A 139 5.14 13.34 14.53
CA PHE A 139 4.11 12.35 14.83
C PHE A 139 4.59 10.93 14.48
N ASN A 140 5.33 10.76 13.40
CA ASN A 140 5.86 9.45 13.02
C ASN A 140 6.80 8.87 14.09
N VAL A 141 7.70 9.68 14.65
CA VAL A 141 8.60 9.27 15.74
C VAL A 141 7.77 8.89 16.98
N LEU A 142 6.85 9.77 17.38
CA LEU A 142 6.00 9.55 18.55
C LEU A 142 5.15 8.27 18.45
N ALA A 143 4.49 8.07 17.32
CA ALA A 143 3.67 6.89 17.07
C ALA A 143 4.52 5.61 17.05
N PHE A 144 5.74 5.68 16.52
CA PHE A 144 6.68 4.56 16.52
C PHE A 144 7.13 4.17 17.92
N GLU A 145 7.44 5.16 18.78
CA GLU A 145 7.82 4.92 20.18
C GLU A 145 6.68 4.24 20.95
N VAL A 146 5.47 4.80 20.89
CA VAL A 146 4.28 4.21 21.53
C VAL A 146 3.99 2.80 21.00
N TYR A 147 4.10 2.58 19.70
CA TYR A 147 3.93 1.26 19.11
C TYR A 147 4.95 0.24 19.66
N HIS A 148 6.19 0.67 19.84
CA HIS A 148 7.24 -0.15 20.42
C HIS A 148 7.00 -0.43 21.92
N GLU A 149 6.55 0.56 22.69
CA GLU A 149 6.15 0.41 24.09
C GLU A 149 5.03 -0.64 24.29
N LEU A 150 4.12 -0.74 23.32
CA LEU A 150 3.07 -1.76 23.28
C LEU A 150 3.56 -3.15 22.85
N GLY A 151 4.87 -3.33 22.65
CA GLY A 151 5.47 -4.61 22.25
C GLY A 151 5.39 -4.88 20.74
N SER A 152 5.19 -3.85 19.91
CA SER A 152 5.13 -3.96 18.45
C SER A 152 4.11 -5.00 17.95
N PRO A 153 2.82 -4.86 18.30
CA PRO A 153 1.79 -5.82 17.91
C PRO A 153 1.72 -5.95 16.38
N ARG A 154 1.53 -7.18 15.87
CA ARG A 154 1.46 -7.42 14.41
C ARG A 154 0.41 -6.51 13.78
N LEU A 155 0.72 -5.90 12.65
CA LEU A 155 -0.17 -4.99 11.95
C LEU A 155 -1.03 -5.77 10.95
N GLU A 156 -2.26 -6.09 11.33
CA GLU A 156 -3.23 -6.78 10.48
C GLU A 156 -4.56 -6.01 10.43
N ALA A 157 -5.35 -6.20 9.38
CA ALA A 157 -6.63 -5.51 9.27
C ALA A 157 -7.56 -5.84 10.47
N LEU A 158 -7.60 -7.10 10.90
CA LEU A 158 -8.50 -7.57 11.96
C LEU A 158 -8.16 -7.00 13.35
N ASN A 159 -6.92 -6.61 13.59
CA ASN A 159 -6.50 -6.04 14.88
C ASN A 159 -6.22 -4.54 14.83
N GLY A 160 -6.29 -3.91 13.64
CA GLY A 160 -5.94 -2.50 13.45
C GLY A 160 -6.67 -1.55 14.40
N TRP A 161 -7.97 -1.73 14.61
CA TRP A 161 -8.72 -0.89 15.57
C TRP A 161 -8.35 -1.16 17.04
N ALA A 162 -8.00 -2.39 17.40
CA ALA A 162 -7.53 -2.70 18.75
C ALA A 162 -6.19 -2.00 19.03
N VAL A 163 -5.27 -2.04 18.07
CA VAL A 163 -3.98 -1.32 18.14
C VAL A 163 -4.21 0.19 18.19
N PHE A 164 -5.11 0.71 17.34
CA PHE A 164 -5.50 2.12 17.35
C PHE A 164 -5.98 2.59 18.74
N ASN A 165 -6.92 1.85 19.34
CA ASN A 165 -7.48 2.19 20.64
C ASN A 165 -6.45 2.08 21.79
N ALA A 166 -5.45 1.21 21.66
CA ALA A 166 -4.35 1.12 22.62
C ALA A 166 -3.36 2.30 22.48
N MET A 167 -3.04 2.70 21.25
CA MET A 167 -2.06 3.77 20.98
C MET A 167 -2.61 5.17 21.23
N ALA A 168 -3.87 5.43 20.87
CA ALA A 168 -4.49 6.77 20.94
C ALA A 168 -4.35 7.47 22.30
N PRO A 169 -4.67 6.84 23.46
CA PRO A 169 -4.53 7.50 24.76
C PRO A 169 -3.07 7.77 25.15
N LEU A 170 -2.13 6.90 24.76
CA LEU A 170 -0.70 7.04 25.07
C LEU A 170 -0.08 8.19 24.28
N ILE A 171 -0.36 8.24 22.96
CA ILE A 171 0.07 9.35 22.10
C ILE A 171 -0.49 10.66 22.63
N ARG A 172 -1.77 10.69 23.02
CA ARG A 172 -2.38 11.90 23.60
C ARG A 172 -1.64 12.37 24.84
N ALA A 173 -1.34 11.46 25.78
CA ALA A 173 -0.61 11.81 26.99
C ALA A 173 0.78 12.39 26.68
N GLN A 174 1.50 11.83 25.70
CA GLN A 174 2.81 12.34 25.30
C GLN A 174 2.72 13.70 24.59
N VAL A 175 1.72 13.91 23.71
CA VAL A 175 1.51 15.23 23.06
C VAL A 175 1.21 16.31 24.10
N GLU A 176 0.37 16.01 25.10
CA GLU A 176 0.04 16.93 26.20
C GLU A 176 1.27 17.23 27.08
N LEU A 177 2.07 16.20 27.41
CA LEU A 177 3.28 16.35 28.24
C LEU A 177 4.36 17.21 27.57
N HIS A 178 4.56 17.04 26.26
CA HIS A 178 5.62 17.70 25.51
C HIS A 178 5.18 18.97 24.78
N GLY A 179 3.89 19.33 24.84
CA GLY A 179 3.36 20.54 24.21
C GLY A 179 3.44 20.53 22.67
N LEU A 180 3.23 19.37 22.04
CA LEU A 180 3.55 19.16 20.61
C LEU A 180 2.43 19.56 19.64
N TYR A 181 1.32 20.16 20.09
CA TYR A 181 0.16 20.44 19.25
C TYR A 181 0.46 21.24 17.99
N GLU A 182 1.28 22.29 18.09
CA GLU A 182 1.68 23.11 16.93
C GLU A 182 2.52 22.31 15.92
N ALA A 183 3.38 21.41 16.40
CA ALA A 183 4.20 20.55 15.54
C ALA A 183 3.37 19.50 14.78
N LEU A 184 2.14 19.24 15.21
CA LEU A 184 1.21 18.34 14.51
C LEU A 184 0.42 19.02 13.38
N LEU A 185 0.48 20.35 13.30
CA LEU A 185 -0.18 21.15 12.25
C LEU A 185 0.71 21.38 11.02
N ALA A 186 2.01 21.16 11.15
CA ALA A 186 3.02 21.27 10.09
C ALA A 186 3.01 20.06 9.15
#